data_AF-A0A504YT37-F1
#
_entry.id   AF-A0A504YT37-F1
#
_cell.length_a   1.000
_cell.length_b   1.000
_cell.length_c   1.000
_cell.angle_alpha   90.00
_cell.angle_beta   90.00
_cell.angle_gamma   90.00
#
_symmetry.space_group_name_H-M   'P 1'
#
loop_
_entity.id
_entity.type
_entity.pdbx_description
1 polymer ?
#
loop_
_entity_poly.entity_id
_entity_poly.type
_entity_poly.pdbx_seq_one_letter_code
_entity_poly.pdbx_strand_id
1 'polypeptide(L)'
;MRLVILILFIVGALASNDDLWHEWKRIYNKEYNGADNEHRRDIWEQNVKHIQEHNLRHDLGLVTYTLGLNQFTDLTFEEFKAKYLIEMSPESKSLSDGISYQAEGKDVPASIDWRQYGYVTEVKAQKRCGSCWAFSTTGAMEGQYMKNLRTNVSFSEQQLIDCTRKYGNQGCGGGYMEHAYEYLKSSGLETESAYPYEARDGECRYESGHGVAKVTGYYAMYTGNEMELQKLVGAEGPAAVAVDVERDFSMYKSGIFQSQTCSSQNMNHAVLTVGYGTENGIEYWIVKNSWGKWWGEGGYIRLARNRNNMCGIASWASVPMVKRFP
;
A
#
# COMPACT_ATOMS: atom_id res chain seq x y z
N MET A 1 56.09 15.76 -0.73
CA MET A 1 55.30 16.17 -1.91
C MET A 1 55.04 14.92 -2.75
N ARG A 2 53.98 14.17 -2.44
CA ARG A 2 53.61 12.94 -3.16
C ARG A 2 52.35 13.22 -3.95
N LEU A 3 52.50 13.16 -5.27
CA LEU A 3 51.46 13.34 -6.26
C LEU A 3 50.47 12.16 -6.14
N VAL A 4 49.24 12.42 -5.70
CA VAL A 4 48.15 11.44 -5.75
C VAL A 4 47.47 11.63 -7.10
N ILE A 5 47.70 10.68 -8.01
CA ILE A 5 46.96 10.60 -9.27
C ILE A 5 45.56 10.09 -8.93
N LEU A 6 44.57 10.97 -8.99
CA LEU A 6 43.16 10.63 -8.90
C LEU A 6 42.75 9.99 -10.23
N ILE A 7 42.64 8.66 -10.26
CA ILE A 7 42.04 7.95 -11.39
C ILE A 7 40.52 8.08 -11.26
N LEU A 8 39.96 9.02 -12.03
CA LEU A 8 38.53 9.07 -12.31
C LEU A 8 38.14 7.82 -13.10
N PHE A 9 37.53 6.84 -12.42
CA PHE A 9 36.77 5.79 -13.09
C PHE A 9 35.43 6.38 -13.58
N ILE A 10 35.44 6.99 -14.76
CA ILE A 10 34.23 7.16 -15.56
C ILE A 10 34.09 5.88 -16.38
N VAL A 11 33.35 4.91 -15.86
CA VAL A 11 32.82 3.80 -16.67
C VAL A 11 31.30 3.87 -16.55
N GLY A 12 30.72 4.88 -17.18
CA GLY A 12 29.33 4.84 -17.59
C GLY A 12 29.26 3.98 -18.85
N ALA A 13 29.28 2.66 -18.70
CA ALA A 13 28.80 1.79 -19.76
C ALA A 13 27.30 2.09 -19.89
N LEU A 14 26.91 2.80 -20.95
CA LEU A 14 25.52 2.89 -21.37
C LEU A 14 25.10 1.46 -21.74
N ALA A 15 24.60 0.71 -20.77
CA ALA A 15 23.98 -0.59 -21.03
C ALA A 15 22.93 -0.37 -22.11
N SER A 16 22.97 -1.17 -23.17
CA SER A 16 21.97 -1.08 -24.22
C SER A 16 20.59 -1.38 -23.63
N ASN A 17 19.52 -0.89 -24.27
CA ASN A 17 18.16 -1.28 -23.87
C ASN A 17 17.97 -2.80 -23.94
N ASP A 18 18.71 -3.51 -24.80
CA ASP A 18 18.74 -4.97 -24.83
C ASP A 18 19.26 -5.54 -23.50
N ASP A 19 20.42 -5.09 -23.04
CA ASP A 19 21.04 -5.57 -21.79
C ASP A 19 20.12 -5.29 -20.59
N LEU A 20 19.55 -4.08 -20.52
CA LEU A 20 18.65 -3.68 -19.44
C LEU A 20 17.34 -4.49 -19.44
N TRP A 21 16.78 -4.80 -20.61
CA TRP A 21 15.59 -5.64 -20.74
C TRP A 21 15.85 -7.05 -20.21
N HIS A 22 16.98 -7.67 -20.60
CA HIS A 22 17.34 -9.01 -20.14
C HIS A 22 17.63 -9.05 -18.63
N GLU A 23 18.31 -8.03 -18.10
CA GLU A 23 18.56 -7.88 -16.66
C GLU A 23 17.25 -7.73 -15.88
N TRP A 24 16.37 -6.83 -16.33
CA TRP A 24 15.07 -6.60 -15.73
C TRP A 24 14.23 -7.87 -15.69
N LYS A 25 14.19 -8.64 -16.80
CA LYS A 25 13.47 -9.93 -16.82
C LYS A 25 14.03 -10.91 -15.80
N ARG A 26 15.35 -10.96 -15.63
CA ARG A 26 16.00 -11.86 -14.66
C ARG A 26 15.68 -11.47 -13.21
N ILE A 27 15.76 -10.17 -12.90
CA ILE A 27 15.46 -9.64 -11.55
C ILE A 27 14.01 -9.95 -11.15
N TYR A 28 13.07 -9.79 -12.07
CA TYR A 28 11.63 -9.96 -11.80
C TYR A 28 11.07 -11.32 -12.23
N ASN A 29 11.95 -12.26 -12.58
CA ASN A 29 11.62 -13.62 -13.01
C ASN A 29 10.52 -13.66 -14.10
N LYS A 30 10.74 -12.91 -15.18
CA LYS A 30 9.80 -12.74 -16.29
C LYS A 30 10.19 -13.63 -17.47
N GLU A 31 9.24 -14.45 -17.89
CA GLU A 31 9.37 -15.34 -19.04
C GLU A 31 8.20 -15.11 -20.00
N TYR A 32 8.51 -15.01 -21.29
CA TYR A 32 7.52 -14.77 -22.35
C TYR A 32 7.87 -15.63 -23.56
N ASN A 33 6.85 -16.07 -24.31
CA ASN A 33 7.04 -16.69 -25.62
C ASN A 33 7.30 -15.62 -26.70
N GLY A 34 7.69 -16.03 -27.91
CA GLY A 34 8.17 -15.13 -28.99
C GLY A 34 7.39 -13.82 -29.16
N ALA A 35 6.12 -13.90 -29.59
CA ALA A 35 5.30 -12.72 -29.85
C ALA A 35 4.99 -11.91 -28.57
N ASP A 36 4.78 -12.58 -27.43
CA ASP A 36 4.56 -11.91 -26.15
C ASP A 36 5.80 -11.14 -25.70
N ASN A 37 7.01 -11.65 -25.97
CA ASN A 37 8.26 -11.01 -25.56
C ASN A 37 8.47 -9.66 -26.27
N GLU A 38 8.20 -9.59 -27.58
CA GLU A 38 8.30 -8.33 -28.35
C GLU A 38 7.28 -7.30 -27.85
N HIS A 39 6.02 -7.70 -27.70
CA HIS A 39 4.99 -6.81 -27.19
C HIS A 39 5.28 -6.29 -25.76
N ARG A 40 5.72 -7.17 -24.86
CA ARG A 40 6.08 -6.79 -23.47
C ARG A 40 7.28 -5.86 -23.43
N ARG A 41 8.24 -6.07 -24.33
CA ARG A 41 9.40 -5.20 -24.47
C ARG A 41 8.99 -3.80 -24.94
N ASP A 42 8.11 -3.69 -25.92
CA ASP A 42 7.64 -2.37 -26.41
C ASP A 42 6.98 -1.55 -25.30
N ILE A 43 6.15 -2.19 -24.47
CA ILE A 43 5.54 -1.55 -23.30
C ILE A 43 6.62 -1.13 -22.30
N TRP A 44 7.57 -2.02 -22.03
CA TRP A 44 8.68 -1.75 -21.12
C TRP A 44 9.52 -0.56 -21.58
N GLU A 45 9.88 -0.47 -22.87
CA GLU A 45 10.65 0.65 -23.42
C GLU A 45 9.88 1.99 -23.33
N GLN A 46 8.57 1.98 -23.59
CA GLN A 46 7.72 3.17 -23.42
C GLN A 46 7.68 3.64 -21.96
N ASN A 47 7.59 2.70 -21.02
CA ASN A 47 7.61 3.02 -19.59
C ASN A 47 8.99 3.49 -19.12
N VAL A 48 10.07 2.91 -19.64
CA VAL A 48 11.46 3.36 -19.37
C VAL A 48 11.66 4.79 -19.85
N LYS A 49 11.19 5.12 -21.06
CA LYS A 49 11.26 6.48 -21.59
C LYS A 49 10.52 7.47 -20.69
N HIS A 50 9.30 7.14 -20.26
CA HIS A 50 8.54 7.98 -19.32
C HIS A 50 9.28 8.17 -18.00
N ILE A 51 9.86 7.11 -17.44
CA ILE A 51 10.67 7.17 -16.21
C ILE A 51 11.85 8.13 -16.37
N GLN A 52 12.57 8.05 -17.50
CA GLN A 52 13.71 8.91 -17.79
C GLN A 52 13.28 10.38 -17.91
N GLU A 53 12.22 10.67 -18.66
CA GLU A 53 11.68 12.02 -18.84
C GLU A 53 11.18 12.62 -17.51
N HIS A 54 10.49 11.83 -16.70
CA HIS A 54 10.05 12.24 -15.37
C HIS A 54 11.24 12.54 -14.44
N ASN A 55 12.25 11.67 -14.41
CA ASN A 55 13.40 11.83 -13.51
C ASN A 55 14.29 13.02 -13.93
N LEU A 56 14.36 13.36 -15.21
CA LEU A 56 14.98 14.62 -15.66
C LEU A 56 14.26 15.84 -15.05
N ARG A 57 12.93 15.81 -14.96
CA ARG A 57 12.16 16.89 -14.30
C ARG A 57 12.43 16.93 -12.79
N HIS A 58 12.61 15.78 -12.15
CA HIS A 58 13.00 15.70 -10.75
C HIS A 58 14.38 16.33 -10.51
N ASP A 59 15.37 16.02 -11.34
CA ASP A 59 16.73 16.58 -11.23
C ASP A 59 16.76 18.10 -11.44
N LEU A 60 15.80 18.64 -12.19
CA LEU A 60 15.56 20.08 -12.35
C LEU A 60 14.71 20.71 -11.23
N GLY A 61 14.28 19.92 -10.23
CA GLY A 61 13.45 20.39 -9.11
C GLY A 61 11.99 20.69 -9.48
N LEU A 62 11.50 20.20 -10.62
CA LEU A 62 10.15 20.47 -11.12
C LEU A 62 9.09 19.51 -10.55
N VAL A 63 9.53 18.38 -9.99
CA VAL A 63 8.71 17.38 -9.29
C VAL A 63 9.47 16.86 -8.08
N THR A 64 8.77 16.28 -7.10
CA THR A 64 9.31 15.95 -5.76
C THR A 64 9.51 14.45 -5.52
N TYR A 65 9.31 13.63 -6.54
CA TYR A 65 9.49 12.19 -6.48
C TYR A 65 10.21 11.69 -7.74
N THR A 66 10.66 10.45 -7.71
CA THR A 66 11.22 9.75 -8.86
C THR A 66 10.38 8.52 -9.21
N LEU A 67 10.45 8.13 -10.48
CA LEU A 67 9.94 6.87 -10.97
C LEU A 67 11.10 5.89 -11.15
N GLY A 68 10.79 4.60 -11.20
CA GLY A 68 11.81 3.58 -11.39
C GLY A 68 11.27 2.27 -11.95
N LEU A 69 12.20 1.45 -12.45
CA LEU A 69 11.87 0.10 -12.91
C LEU A 69 11.41 -0.75 -11.73
N ASN A 70 10.31 -1.46 -11.91
CA ASN A 70 9.77 -2.42 -10.96
C ASN A 70 9.13 -3.61 -11.71
N GLN A 71 8.51 -4.54 -10.99
CA GLN A 71 7.90 -5.73 -11.58
C GLN A 71 6.71 -5.45 -12.52
N PHE A 72 6.23 -4.20 -12.59
CA PHE A 72 5.10 -3.75 -13.40
C PHE A 72 5.52 -3.00 -14.67
N THR A 73 6.82 -2.78 -14.90
CA THR A 73 7.29 -1.97 -16.03
C THR A 73 6.91 -2.54 -17.40
N ASP A 74 6.60 -3.83 -17.53
CA ASP A 74 6.09 -4.48 -18.75
C ASP A 74 4.56 -4.44 -18.91
N LEU A 75 3.85 -3.69 -18.06
CA LEU A 75 2.40 -3.54 -18.11
C LEU A 75 2.02 -2.14 -18.59
N THR A 76 0.98 -2.06 -19.40
CA THR A 76 0.28 -0.79 -19.58
C THR A 76 -0.47 -0.45 -18.29
N PHE A 77 -0.83 0.82 -18.09
CA PHE A 77 -1.60 1.17 -16.91
C PHE A 77 -3.00 0.54 -16.90
N GLU A 78 -3.62 0.34 -18.06
CA GLU A 78 -4.90 -0.38 -18.16
C GLU A 78 -4.78 -1.85 -17.75
N GLU A 79 -3.71 -2.53 -18.17
CA GLU A 79 -3.43 -3.90 -17.71
C GLU A 79 -3.13 -3.95 -16.21
N PHE A 80 -2.45 -2.93 -15.68
CA PHE A 80 -2.18 -2.82 -14.25
C PHE A 80 -3.49 -2.62 -13.48
N LYS A 81 -4.33 -1.67 -13.91
CA LYS A 81 -5.64 -1.39 -13.32
C LYS A 81 -6.50 -2.65 -13.27
N ALA A 82 -6.63 -3.35 -14.40
CA ALA A 82 -7.44 -4.57 -14.50
C ALA A 82 -6.96 -5.73 -13.62
N LYS A 83 -5.69 -5.75 -13.19
CA LYS A 83 -5.09 -6.87 -12.45
C LYS A 83 -4.89 -6.58 -10.95
N TYR A 84 -4.69 -5.32 -10.57
CA TYR A 84 -4.23 -4.95 -9.23
C TYR A 84 -5.12 -3.92 -8.53
N LEU A 85 -5.97 -3.21 -9.28
CA LEU A 85 -6.84 -2.15 -8.75
C LEU A 85 -8.29 -2.57 -8.77
N ILE A 86 -9.07 -2.04 -7.83
CA ILE A 86 -10.50 -2.32 -7.68
C ILE A 86 -11.17 -1.01 -7.32
N GLU A 87 -12.19 -0.62 -8.07
CA GLU A 87 -12.95 0.57 -7.76
C GLU A 87 -13.70 0.40 -6.43
N MET A 88 -13.40 1.29 -5.47
CA MET A 88 -14.00 1.26 -4.14
C MET A 88 -15.16 2.27 -4.13
N SER A 89 -16.38 1.79 -4.42
CA SER A 89 -17.57 2.67 -4.48
C SER A 89 -17.85 3.36 -3.13
N PRO A 90 -18.06 4.71 -3.12
CA PRO A 90 -18.49 5.46 -1.95
C PRO A 90 -19.84 5.01 -1.37
N GLU A 91 -20.69 4.34 -2.14
CA GLU A 91 -22.02 3.90 -1.68
C GLU A 91 -21.92 2.91 -0.51
N SER A 92 -20.86 2.10 -0.48
CA SER A 92 -20.61 1.17 0.63
C SER A 92 -20.21 1.87 1.93
N LYS A 93 -19.85 3.16 1.92
CA LYS A 93 -19.66 3.96 3.15
C LYS A 93 -20.94 4.03 3.99
N SER A 94 -22.10 3.93 3.35
CA SER A 94 -23.40 3.95 4.04
C SER A 94 -23.73 2.68 4.84
N LEU A 95 -22.93 1.61 4.67
CA LEU A 95 -23.10 0.33 5.37
C LEU A 95 -22.19 0.19 6.60
N SER A 96 -21.41 1.23 6.92
CA SER A 96 -20.45 1.16 8.02
C SER A 96 -21.10 1.47 9.37
N ASP A 97 -21.08 0.49 10.27
CA ASP A 97 -21.40 0.66 11.70
C ASP A 97 -20.20 1.21 12.50
N GLY A 98 -19.29 1.91 11.83
CA GLY A 98 -18.08 2.47 12.41
C GLY A 98 -18.36 3.64 13.35
N ILE A 99 -17.49 3.80 14.34
CA ILE A 99 -17.53 4.95 15.23
C ILE A 99 -16.86 6.11 14.50
N SER A 100 -17.62 7.18 14.20
CA SER A 100 -17.05 8.41 13.63
C SER A 100 -15.92 8.93 14.51
N TYR A 101 -14.71 9.04 13.96
CA TYR A 101 -13.58 9.55 14.72
C TYR A 101 -13.72 11.06 14.97
N GLN A 102 -13.65 11.47 16.23
CA GLN A 102 -13.67 12.89 16.62
C GLN A 102 -12.27 13.30 17.08
N ALA A 103 -11.72 14.30 16.41
CA ALA A 103 -10.35 14.78 16.60
C ALA A 103 -10.16 15.72 17.80
N GLU A 104 -11.22 16.09 18.53
CA GLU A 104 -11.16 17.11 19.57
C GLU A 104 -10.31 16.65 20.77
N GLY A 105 -9.43 17.55 21.25
CA GLY A 105 -8.64 17.37 22.48
C GLY A 105 -7.45 16.40 22.43
N LYS A 106 -7.16 15.77 21.28
CA LYS A 106 -5.99 14.89 21.13
C LYS A 106 -4.80 15.64 20.51
N ASP A 107 -3.79 15.91 21.33
CA ASP A 107 -2.47 16.33 20.86
C ASP A 107 -1.71 15.09 20.35
N VAL A 108 -1.22 15.17 19.11
CA VAL A 108 -0.41 14.12 18.48
C VAL A 108 0.95 14.70 18.10
N PRO A 109 2.02 13.88 18.06
CA PRO A 109 3.34 14.38 17.69
C PRO A 109 3.34 14.92 16.25
N ALA A 110 4.21 15.89 15.97
CA ALA A 110 4.35 16.49 14.64
C ALA A 110 4.85 15.49 13.57
N SER A 111 5.58 14.45 13.99
CA SER A 111 5.97 13.32 13.15
C SER A 111 5.87 12.02 13.94
N ILE A 112 5.49 10.94 13.27
CA ILE A 112 5.44 9.60 13.85
C ILE A 112 5.72 8.57 12.77
N ASP A 113 6.41 7.51 13.13
CA ASP A 113 6.65 6.36 12.27
C ASP A 113 6.48 5.08 13.11
N TRP A 114 5.34 4.41 12.96
CA TRP A 114 5.00 3.22 13.74
C TRP A 114 5.92 2.03 13.48
N ARG A 115 6.72 2.07 12.40
CA ARG A 115 7.78 1.06 12.15
C ARG A 115 8.83 1.10 13.25
N GLN A 116 9.16 2.29 13.77
CA GLN A 116 10.15 2.47 14.84
C GLN A 116 9.70 1.91 16.19
N TYR A 117 8.39 1.68 16.35
CA TYR A 117 7.78 1.11 17.55
C TYR A 117 7.52 -0.40 17.43
N GLY A 118 7.84 -1.00 16.28
CA GLY A 118 7.57 -2.42 16.02
C GLY A 118 6.09 -2.75 15.79
N TYR A 119 5.26 -1.76 15.44
CA TYR A 119 3.82 -1.96 15.21
C TYR A 119 3.47 -2.09 13.73
N VAL A 120 4.44 -2.43 12.90
CA VAL A 120 4.25 -2.63 11.46
C VAL A 120 5.04 -3.87 11.05
N THR A 121 4.36 -4.86 10.48
CA THR A 121 5.00 -6.07 9.94
C THR A 121 5.80 -5.77 8.67
N GLU A 122 6.54 -6.77 8.20
CA GLU A 122 7.21 -6.73 6.89
C GLU A 122 6.22 -6.44 5.74
N VAL A 123 6.71 -5.84 4.65
CA VAL A 123 5.91 -5.63 3.45
C VAL A 123 5.61 -6.97 2.77
N LYS A 124 4.31 -7.23 2.57
CA LYS A 124 3.79 -8.40 1.84
C LYS A 124 3.50 -8.07 0.38
N ALA A 125 3.11 -9.09 -0.41
CA ALA A 125 2.79 -8.94 -1.84
C ALA A 125 1.47 -9.63 -2.19
N GLN A 126 0.48 -8.86 -2.63
CA GLN A 126 -0.85 -9.36 -3.02
C GLN A 126 -0.83 -10.18 -4.32
N LYS A 127 0.22 -10.03 -5.15
CA LYS A 127 0.34 -10.68 -6.47
C LYS A 127 -0.90 -10.34 -7.34
N ARG A 128 -1.31 -11.25 -8.24
CA ARG A 128 -2.41 -11.03 -9.21
C ARG A 128 -3.78 -11.31 -8.58
N CYS A 129 -4.06 -10.70 -7.44
CA CYS A 129 -5.32 -10.79 -6.73
C CYS A 129 -5.68 -9.41 -6.19
N GLY A 130 -6.91 -8.97 -6.44
CA GLY A 130 -7.46 -7.72 -5.93
C GLY A 130 -7.79 -7.79 -4.42
N SER A 131 -6.78 -8.06 -3.61
CA SER A 131 -6.90 -8.29 -2.17
C SER A 131 -6.25 -7.19 -1.34
N CYS A 132 -5.94 -6.03 -1.92
CA CYS A 132 -5.35 -4.89 -1.20
C CYS A 132 -6.14 -4.50 0.05
N TRP A 133 -7.48 -4.61 -0.01
CA TRP A 133 -8.37 -4.42 1.14
C TRP A 133 -8.07 -5.38 2.29
N ALA A 134 -7.75 -6.65 1.99
CA ALA A 134 -7.39 -7.64 3.00
C ALA A 134 -6.02 -7.29 3.64
N PHE A 135 -5.02 -6.90 2.84
CA PHE A 135 -3.71 -6.46 3.34
C PHE A 135 -3.78 -5.17 4.18
N SER A 136 -4.64 -4.24 3.79
CA SER A 136 -4.89 -3.02 4.57
C SER A 136 -5.56 -3.36 5.91
N THR A 137 -6.54 -4.27 5.89
CA THR A 137 -7.22 -4.79 7.10
C THR A 137 -6.24 -5.47 8.03
N THR A 138 -5.47 -6.46 7.55
CA THR A 138 -4.52 -7.20 8.39
C THR A 138 -3.44 -6.28 8.93
N GLY A 139 -2.92 -5.34 8.12
CA GLY A 139 -1.93 -4.38 8.57
C GLY A 139 -2.41 -3.48 9.73
N ALA A 140 -3.66 -3.03 9.68
CA ALA A 140 -4.26 -2.26 10.78
C ALA A 140 -4.52 -3.14 12.02
N MET A 141 -5.02 -4.37 11.82
CA MET A 141 -5.21 -5.35 12.90
C MET A 141 -3.89 -5.71 13.59
N GLU A 142 -2.83 -5.95 12.82
CA GLU A 142 -1.47 -6.25 13.28
C GLU A 142 -0.95 -5.10 14.14
N GLY A 143 -1.04 -3.85 13.66
CA GLY A 143 -0.58 -2.68 14.42
C GLY A 143 -1.28 -2.53 15.76
N GLN A 144 -2.59 -2.74 15.81
CA GLN A 144 -3.38 -2.67 17.04
C GLN A 144 -3.08 -3.82 17.99
N TYR A 145 -2.95 -5.04 17.48
CA TYR A 145 -2.64 -6.21 18.29
C TYR A 145 -1.24 -6.10 18.92
N MET A 146 -0.23 -5.70 18.13
CA MET A 146 1.13 -5.50 18.60
C MET A 146 1.22 -4.36 19.63
N LYS A 147 0.52 -3.24 19.38
CA LYS A 147 0.42 -2.11 20.34
C LYS A 147 -0.22 -2.53 21.67
N ASN A 148 -1.33 -3.26 21.62
CA ASN A 148 -2.12 -3.57 22.83
C ASN A 148 -1.52 -4.72 23.66
N LEU A 149 -0.88 -5.69 23.00
CA LEU A 149 -0.47 -6.94 23.64
C LEU A 149 1.05 -7.16 23.68
N ARG A 150 1.83 -6.28 23.04
CA ARG A 150 3.30 -6.30 23.05
C ARG A 150 3.90 -7.62 22.57
N THR A 151 3.28 -8.21 21.55
CA THR A 151 3.74 -9.45 20.91
C THR A 151 3.69 -9.28 19.41
N ASN A 152 4.63 -9.92 18.71
CA ASN A 152 4.63 -9.93 17.25
C ASN A 152 3.54 -10.87 16.72
N VAL A 153 2.92 -10.47 15.62
CA VAL A 153 1.94 -11.29 14.91
C VAL A 153 1.99 -10.92 13.43
N SER A 154 1.68 -11.88 12.56
CA SER A 154 1.21 -11.56 11.23
C SER A 154 -0.11 -12.29 10.97
N PHE A 155 -1.10 -11.58 10.48
CA PHE A 155 -2.45 -12.10 10.28
C PHE A 155 -2.70 -12.56 8.84
N SER A 156 -3.65 -13.47 8.70
CA SER A 156 -4.01 -14.07 7.40
C SER A 156 -4.86 -13.13 6.56
N GLU A 157 -4.35 -12.72 5.40
CA GLU A 157 -5.20 -12.09 4.38
C GLU A 157 -6.12 -13.11 3.70
N GLN A 158 -5.68 -14.36 3.59
CA GLN A 158 -6.42 -15.40 2.87
C GLN A 158 -7.71 -15.80 3.57
N GLN A 159 -7.72 -15.83 4.92
CA GLN A 159 -8.95 -16.01 5.68
C GLN A 159 -9.98 -14.93 5.31
N LEU A 160 -9.55 -13.67 5.20
CA LEU A 160 -10.46 -12.58 4.85
C LEU A 160 -11.01 -12.79 3.43
N ILE A 161 -10.15 -13.11 2.47
CA ILE A 161 -10.52 -13.37 1.06
C ILE A 161 -11.57 -14.48 0.96
N ASP A 162 -11.36 -15.58 1.68
CA ASP A 162 -12.20 -16.77 1.56
C ASP A 162 -13.49 -16.67 2.38
N CYS A 163 -13.48 -15.97 3.53
CA CYS A 163 -14.56 -16.04 4.52
C CYS A 163 -15.50 -14.82 4.57
N THR A 164 -15.15 -13.70 3.95
CA THR A 164 -15.91 -12.44 4.13
C THR A 164 -16.95 -12.16 3.04
N ARG A 165 -17.21 -13.11 2.12
CA ARG A 165 -18.22 -12.92 1.05
C ARG A 165 -19.63 -12.61 1.58
N LYS A 166 -20.01 -13.23 2.69
CA LYS A 166 -21.31 -12.97 3.36
C LYS A 166 -21.42 -11.55 3.94
N TYR A 167 -20.29 -10.86 4.10
CA TYR A 167 -20.20 -9.50 4.61
C TYR A 167 -20.04 -8.47 3.48
N GLY A 168 -20.13 -8.89 2.21
CA GLY A 168 -20.11 -7.99 1.04
C GLY A 168 -18.77 -7.90 0.32
N ASN A 169 -17.71 -8.56 0.79
CA ASN A 169 -16.46 -8.66 0.04
C ASN A 169 -16.56 -9.68 -1.10
N GLN A 170 -15.67 -9.58 -2.08
CA GLN A 170 -15.66 -10.40 -3.30
C GLN A 170 -14.33 -11.12 -3.50
N GLY A 171 -13.57 -11.33 -2.42
CA GLY A 171 -12.28 -12.02 -2.45
C GLY A 171 -11.26 -11.28 -3.34
N CYS A 172 -10.71 -11.94 -4.35
CA CYS A 172 -9.82 -11.30 -5.33
C CYS A 172 -10.51 -10.32 -6.27
N GLY A 173 -11.85 -10.31 -6.33
CA GLY A 173 -12.63 -9.34 -7.09
C GLY A 173 -12.80 -7.99 -6.41
N GLY A 174 -12.43 -7.87 -5.13
CA GLY A 174 -12.58 -6.63 -4.38
C GLY A 174 -13.14 -6.79 -2.99
N GLY A 175 -13.12 -5.71 -2.24
CA GLY A 175 -13.63 -5.67 -0.88
C GLY A 175 -13.28 -4.39 -0.15
N TYR A 176 -13.76 -4.33 1.08
CA TYR A 176 -13.67 -3.17 1.96
C TYR A 176 -13.17 -3.63 3.33
N MET A 177 -12.28 -2.82 3.92
CA MET A 177 -11.68 -3.14 5.22
C MET A 177 -12.72 -3.27 6.32
N GLU A 178 -13.77 -2.45 6.26
CA GLU A 178 -14.84 -2.40 7.25
C GLU A 178 -15.72 -3.65 7.23
N HIS A 179 -16.01 -4.21 6.04
CA HIS A 179 -16.70 -5.49 5.93
C HIS A 179 -15.89 -6.63 6.56
N ALA A 180 -14.57 -6.59 6.44
CA ALA A 180 -13.70 -7.53 7.16
C ALA A 180 -13.74 -7.29 8.67
N TYR A 181 -13.79 -6.04 9.13
CA TYR A 181 -13.96 -5.74 10.55
C TYR A 181 -15.29 -6.27 11.10
N GLU A 182 -16.39 -6.18 10.35
CA GLU A 182 -17.68 -6.77 10.73
C GLU A 182 -17.62 -8.29 10.88
N TYR A 183 -16.97 -8.98 9.94
CA TYR A 183 -16.67 -10.41 10.08
C TYR A 183 -15.90 -10.71 11.38
N LEU A 184 -14.86 -9.91 11.63
CA LEU A 184 -13.97 -10.06 12.78
C LEU A 184 -14.57 -9.64 14.13
N LYS A 185 -15.78 -9.08 14.17
CA LYS A 185 -16.53 -8.92 15.43
C LYS A 185 -16.99 -10.27 15.99
N SER A 186 -17.27 -11.23 15.11
CA SER A 186 -17.83 -12.54 15.45
C SER A 186 -16.86 -13.71 15.25
N SER A 187 -15.84 -13.53 14.40
CA SER A 187 -14.84 -14.55 14.07
C SER A 187 -13.45 -14.08 14.47
N GLY A 188 -12.62 -14.99 14.99
CA GLY A 188 -11.22 -14.71 15.29
C GLY A 188 -10.37 -14.68 14.03
N LEU A 189 -9.51 -13.67 13.88
CA LEU A 189 -8.50 -13.61 12.83
C LEU A 189 -7.35 -14.56 13.18
N GLU A 190 -7.06 -15.47 12.26
CA GLU A 190 -5.96 -16.42 12.32
C GLU A 190 -4.65 -15.78 11.87
N THR A 191 -3.54 -16.42 12.23
CA THR A 191 -2.21 -16.00 11.79
C THR A 191 -1.94 -16.40 10.34
N GLU A 192 -1.04 -15.68 9.68
CA GLU A 192 -0.52 -16.02 8.35
C GLU A 192 0.02 -17.45 8.30
N SER A 193 0.63 -17.94 9.40
CA SER A 193 1.13 -19.31 9.48
C SER A 193 0.04 -20.38 9.56
N ALA A 194 -1.11 -20.06 10.17
CA ALA A 194 -2.24 -20.99 10.28
C ALA A 194 -3.07 -21.02 9.00
N TYR A 195 -3.19 -19.87 8.32
CA TYR A 195 -3.95 -19.73 7.08
C TYR A 195 -3.14 -18.91 6.06
N PRO A 196 -2.21 -19.54 5.31
CA PRO A 196 -1.27 -18.84 4.44
C PRO A 196 -1.89 -18.17 3.20
N TYR A 197 -1.25 -17.11 2.71
CA TYR A 197 -1.67 -16.40 1.51
C TYR A 197 -1.46 -17.17 0.20
N GLU A 198 -2.54 -17.39 -0.55
CA GLU A 198 -2.55 -18.14 -1.82
C GLU A 198 -2.76 -17.25 -3.06
N ALA A 199 -3.16 -15.98 -2.88
CA ALA A 199 -3.42 -15.03 -3.97
C ALA A 199 -4.47 -15.49 -4.99
N ARG A 200 -5.50 -16.18 -4.52
CA ARG A 200 -6.65 -16.65 -5.29
C ARG A 200 -7.86 -16.77 -4.37
N ASP A 201 -9.04 -16.83 -4.95
CA ASP A 201 -10.25 -17.20 -4.20
C ASP A 201 -10.20 -18.68 -3.80
N GLY A 202 -10.60 -18.98 -2.56
CA GLY A 202 -10.79 -20.32 -2.06
C GLY A 202 -12.07 -20.47 -1.26
N GLU A 203 -12.34 -21.69 -0.81
CA GLU A 203 -13.39 -21.94 0.19
C GLU A 203 -12.94 -21.47 1.57
N CYS A 204 -13.87 -20.96 2.38
CA CYS A 204 -13.55 -20.55 3.75
C CYS A 204 -13.14 -21.75 4.60
N ARG A 205 -11.89 -21.75 5.06
CA ARG A 205 -11.29 -22.79 5.92
C ARG A 205 -11.08 -22.30 7.36
N TYR A 206 -11.90 -21.35 7.80
CA TYR A 206 -11.76 -20.76 9.14
C TYR A 206 -11.96 -21.81 10.24
N GLU A 207 -11.01 -21.88 11.16
CA GLU A 207 -11.06 -22.73 12.34
C GLU A 207 -11.01 -21.87 13.61
N SER A 208 -12.08 -21.93 14.40
CA SER A 208 -12.18 -21.08 15.61
C SER A 208 -11.06 -21.30 16.62
N GLY A 209 -10.51 -22.53 16.69
CA GLY A 209 -9.38 -22.88 17.55
C GLY A 209 -8.06 -22.19 17.16
N HIS A 210 -7.95 -21.64 15.96
CA HIS A 210 -6.76 -20.89 15.50
C HIS A 210 -6.96 -19.37 15.54
N GLY A 211 -8.14 -18.88 15.94
CA GLY A 211 -8.43 -17.46 16.06
C GLY A 211 -7.60 -16.79 17.15
N VAL A 212 -6.87 -15.72 16.81
CA VAL A 212 -5.95 -15.02 17.73
C VAL A 212 -6.48 -13.66 18.14
N ALA A 213 -7.09 -12.93 17.21
CA ALA A 213 -7.52 -11.55 17.42
C ALA A 213 -8.96 -11.32 16.98
N LYS A 214 -9.65 -10.38 17.60
CA LYS A 214 -10.99 -9.95 17.18
C LYS A 214 -11.16 -8.45 17.24
N VAL A 215 -12.11 -7.97 16.46
CA VAL A 215 -12.55 -6.59 16.46
C VAL A 215 -13.64 -6.40 17.50
N THR A 216 -13.57 -5.35 18.32
CA THR A 216 -14.66 -4.95 19.22
C THR A 216 -15.43 -3.72 18.75
N GLY A 217 -14.96 -3.09 17.69
CA GLY A 217 -15.44 -1.86 17.09
C GLY A 217 -14.32 -1.29 16.23
N TYR A 218 -14.59 -0.27 15.44
CA TYR A 218 -13.56 0.41 14.65
C TYR A 218 -13.91 1.89 14.52
N TYR A 219 -12.88 2.72 14.47
CA TYR A 219 -13.03 4.10 14.05
C TYR A 219 -13.12 4.16 12.53
N ALA A 220 -14.00 5.02 12.02
CA ALA A 220 -14.15 5.27 10.59
C ALA A 220 -14.14 6.77 10.31
N MET A 221 -13.60 7.14 9.15
CA MET A 221 -13.48 8.52 8.70
C MET A 221 -13.64 8.60 7.18
N TYR A 222 -14.62 9.40 6.74
CA TYR A 222 -14.94 9.62 5.32
C TYR A 222 -14.97 11.10 4.93
N THR A 223 -14.38 11.95 5.78
CA THR A 223 -14.51 13.41 5.72
C THR A 223 -13.55 14.05 4.71
N GLY A 224 -12.48 13.36 4.32
CA GLY A 224 -11.38 13.97 3.56
C GLY A 224 -10.49 14.88 4.41
N ASN A 225 -10.70 14.92 5.73
CA ASN A 225 -9.99 15.80 6.63
C ASN A 225 -8.62 15.18 7.03
N GLU A 226 -7.55 15.69 6.43
CA GLU A 226 -6.19 15.21 6.70
C GLU A 226 -5.74 15.45 8.16
N MET A 227 -6.26 16.48 8.83
CA MET A 227 -5.99 16.73 10.25
C MET A 227 -6.63 15.67 11.15
N GLU A 228 -7.84 15.20 10.81
CA GLU A 228 -8.48 14.07 11.50
C GLU A 228 -7.69 12.78 11.28
N LEU A 229 -7.26 12.51 10.04
CA LEU A 229 -6.41 11.34 9.74
C LEU A 229 -5.10 11.39 10.54
N GLN A 230 -4.48 12.57 10.66
CA GLN A 230 -3.23 12.74 11.39
C GLN A 230 -3.43 12.38 12.86
N LYS A 231 -4.52 12.86 13.45
CA LYS A 231 -4.89 12.56 14.83
C LYS A 231 -5.28 11.11 15.04
N LEU A 232 -5.95 10.48 14.07
CA LEU A 232 -6.26 9.06 14.09
C LEU A 232 -4.98 8.23 14.09
N VAL A 233 -4.07 8.49 13.15
CA VAL A 233 -2.79 7.77 13.05
C VAL A 233 -1.90 8.01 14.26
N GLY A 234 -1.79 9.26 14.71
CA GLY A 234 -0.91 9.65 15.80
C GLY A 234 -1.36 9.15 17.17
N ALA A 235 -2.67 9.07 17.42
CA ALA A 235 -3.20 8.60 18.70
C ALA A 235 -3.44 7.08 18.71
N GLU A 236 -4.02 6.54 17.64
CA GLU A 236 -4.54 5.18 17.64
C GLU A 236 -3.56 4.16 17.09
N GLY A 237 -2.78 4.48 16.05
CA GLY A 237 -1.87 3.53 15.41
C GLY A 237 -1.96 3.58 13.87
N PRO A 238 -1.36 2.59 13.18
CA PRO A 238 -1.53 2.46 11.73
C PRO A 238 -3.00 2.42 11.31
N ALA A 239 -3.37 3.21 10.30
CA ALA A 239 -4.74 3.32 9.80
C ALA A 239 -4.86 2.72 8.40
N ALA A 240 -5.85 1.86 8.21
CA ALA A 240 -6.24 1.36 6.90
C ALA A 240 -6.84 2.54 6.11
N VAL A 241 -6.37 2.79 4.90
CA VAL A 241 -6.86 3.87 4.04
C VAL A 241 -7.06 3.40 2.61
N ALA A 242 -7.91 4.09 1.84
CA ALA A 242 -7.99 3.93 0.40
C ALA A 242 -7.38 5.13 -0.32
N VAL A 243 -6.77 4.89 -1.48
CA VAL A 243 -6.17 5.92 -2.34
C VAL A 243 -6.55 5.68 -3.81
N ASP A 244 -6.48 6.73 -4.61
CA ASP A 244 -6.52 6.65 -6.06
C ASP A 244 -5.11 6.44 -6.63
N VAL A 245 -4.88 5.26 -7.20
CA VAL A 245 -3.65 4.91 -7.90
C VAL A 245 -3.77 5.29 -9.37
N GLU A 246 -2.76 6.00 -9.84
CA GLU A 246 -2.57 6.34 -11.26
C GLU A 246 -1.27 5.73 -11.81
N ARG A 247 -0.98 5.99 -13.09
CA ARG A 247 0.20 5.43 -13.78
C ARG A 247 1.50 5.71 -13.05
N ASP A 248 1.76 6.96 -12.65
CA ASP A 248 3.00 7.32 -11.95
C ASP A 248 3.09 6.65 -10.57
N PHE A 249 1.96 6.46 -9.88
CA PHE A 249 1.93 5.75 -8.61
C PHE A 249 2.41 4.29 -8.81
N SER A 250 1.95 3.61 -9.87
CA SER A 250 2.40 2.24 -10.17
C SER A 250 3.92 2.13 -10.42
N MET A 251 4.58 3.23 -10.82
CA MET A 251 6.02 3.30 -11.12
C MET A 251 6.84 4.04 -10.06
N TYR A 252 6.22 4.49 -8.97
CA TYR A 252 6.89 5.25 -7.92
C TYR A 252 8.12 4.51 -7.37
N LYS A 253 9.21 5.27 -7.19
CA LYS A 253 10.46 4.76 -6.63
C LYS A 253 10.86 5.41 -5.31
N SER A 254 10.89 6.73 -5.25
CA SER A 254 11.28 7.46 -4.03
C SER A 254 10.83 8.92 -4.04
N GLY A 255 10.93 9.59 -2.89
CA GLY A 255 10.57 10.99 -2.70
C GLY A 255 9.11 11.17 -2.30
N ILE A 256 8.61 12.41 -2.30
CA ILE A 256 7.24 12.71 -1.87
C ILE A 256 6.34 12.76 -3.10
N PHE A 257 5.51 11.74 -3.27
CA PHE A 257 4.58 11.61 -4.38
C PHE A 257 3.50 12.68 -4.32
N GLN A 258 3.23 13.27 -5.49
CA GLN A 258 2.18 14.24 -5.71
C GLN A 258 1.60 14.00 -7.09
N SER A 259 0.28 14.14 -7.21
CA SER A 259 -0.39 14.13 -8.50
C SER A 259 -1.31 15.33 -8.61
N GLN A 260 -1.52 15.80 -9.84
CA GLN A 260 -2.53 16.81 -10.16
C GLN A 260 -3.81 16.17 -10.72
N THR A 261 -3.78 14.87 -11.01
CA THR A 261 -4.83 14.16 -11.73
C THR A 261 -5.56 13.14 -10.86
N CYS A 262 -4.94 12.68 -9.76
CA CYS A 262 -5.60 11.72 -8.88
C CYS A 262 -6.82 12.34 -8.20
N SER A 263 -7.85 11.53 -8.04
CA SER A 263 -9.13 11.90 -7.49
C SER A 263 -9.16 11.71 -5.97
N SER A 264 -9.88 12.60 -5.29
CA SER A 264 -10.25 12.40 -3.88
C SER A 264 -11.54 11.61 -3.70
N GLN A 265 -12.18 11.19 -4.79
CA GLN A 265 -13.49 10.53 -4.80
C GLN A 265 -13.46 9.11 -5.35
N ASN A 266 -12.49 8.79 -6.21
CA ASN A 266 -12.45 7.53 -6.98
C ASN A 266 -11.30 6.63 -6.51
N MET A 267 -11.29 6.28 -5.22
CA MET A 267 -10.26 5.41 -4.67
C MET A 267 -10.36 4.02 -5.29
N ASN A 268 -9.20 3.43 -5.62
CA ASN A 268 -9.11 2.17 -6.32
C ASN A 268 -8.12 1.17 -5.71
N HIS A 269 -7.53 1.52 -4.55
CA HIS A 269 -6.54 0.71 -3.87
C HIS A 269 -6.54 0.97 -2.36
N ALA A 270 -6.48 -0.09 -1.57
CA ALA A 270 -6.37 0.00 -0.12
C ALA A 270 -4.92 -0.22 0.33
N VAL A 271 -4.45 0.65 1.22
CA VAL A 271 -3.09 0.70 1.76
C VAL A 271 -3.14 0.99 3.26
N LEU A 272 -1.99 1.06 3.92
CA LEU A 272 -1.90 1.30 5.36
C LEU A 272 -1.04 2.54 5.64
N THR A 273 -1.63 3.59 6.21
CA THR A 273 -0.89 4.76 6.69
C THR A 273 -0.26 4.43 8.03
N VAL A 274 1.08 4.34 8.05
CA VAL A 274 1.87 3.92 9.22
C VAL A 274 2.58 5.08 9.91
N GLY A 275 2.39 6.30 9.43
CA GLY A 275 3.03 7.46 10.01
C GLY A 275 2.92 8.69 9.13
N TYR A 276 3.60 9.75 9.54
CA TYR A 276 3.66 11.02 8.84
C TYR A 276 4.84 11.85 9.32
N GLY A 277 5.25 12.82 8.53
CA GLY A 277 6.33 13.74 8.87
C GLY A 277 6.40 14.93 7.93
N THR A 278 7.56 15.58 7.93
CA THR A 278 7.89 16.71 7.08
C THR A 278 9.34 16.58 6.64
N GLU A 279 9.62 16.78 5.35
CA GLU A 279 10.98 16.81 4.79
C GLU A 279 11.08 18.00 3.84
N ASN A 280 12.10 18.84 4.05
CA ASN A 280 12.36 20.04 3.23
C ASN A 280 11.12 20.95 3.08
N GLY A 281 10.34 21.09 4.15
CA GLY A 281 9.11 21.91 4.17
C GLY A 281 7.89 21.24 3.52
N ILE A 282 8.00 20.02 3.00
CA ILE A 282 6.89 19.27 2.43
C ILE A 282 6.42 18.23 3.44
N GLU A 283 5.15 18.34 3.82
CA GLU A 283 4.50 17.37 4.69
C GLU A 283 4.13 16.10 3.94
N TYR A 284 4.28 14.94 4.57
CA TYR A 284 3.97 13.65 3.96
C TYR A 284 3.34 12.66 4.93
N TRP A 285 2.61 11.71 4.35
CA TRP A 285 2.18 10.44 4.94
C TRP A 285 3.23 9.37 4.66
N ILE A 286 3.46 8.45 5.57
CA ILE A 286 4.22 7.22 5.34
C ILE A 286 3.21 6.10 5.13
N VAL A 287 3.19 5.53 3.92
CA VAL A 287 2.15 4.57 3.52
C VAL A 287 2.80 3.26 3.11
N LYS A 288 2.38 2.17 3.77
CA LYS A 288 2.76 0.79 3.45
C LYS A 288 1.86 0.27 2.34
N ASN A 289 2.48 -0.26 1.28
CA ASN A 289 1.78 -0.88 0.16
C ASN A 289 1.82 -2.43 0.26
N SER A 290 1.05 -3.11 -0.59
CA SER A 290 0.95 -4.57 -0.69
C SER A 290 1.50 -5.11 -2.01
N TRP A 291 2.44 -4.41 -2.64
CA TRP A 291 3.07 -4.81 -3.91
C TRP A 291 4.49 -5.37 -3.73
N GLY A 292 4.87 -5.77 -2.52
CA GLY A 292 6.20 -6.27 -2.22
C GLY A 292 7.26 -5.17 -2.13
N LYS A 293 8.43 -5.54 -1.61
CA LYS A 293 9.53 -4.61 -1.28
C LYS A 293 10.23 -3.99 -2.50
N TRP A 294 10.03 -4.56 -3.68
CA TRP A 294 10.65 -4.08 -4.93
C TRP A 294 10.00 -2.81 -5.49
N TRP A 295 8.78 -2.52 -5.05
CA TRP A 295 8.07 -1.29 -5.39
C TRP A 295 8.35 -0.18 -4.36
N GLY A 296 8.52 1.06 -4.82
CA GLY A 296 8.72 2.22 -3.95
C GLY A 296 9.94 2.15 -3.03
N GLU A 297 9.81 2.79 -1.87
CA GLU A 297 10.84 2.90 -0.82
C GLU A 297 10.80 1.65 0.07
N GLY A 298 11.22 0.51 -0.47
CA GLY A 298 11.18 -0.78 0.24
C GLY A 298 9.77 -1.30 0.48
N GLY A 299 8.83 -0.99 -0.43
CA GLY A 299 7.41 -1.31 -0.31
C GLY A 299 6.55 -0.21 0.30
N TYR A 300 7.14 0.94 0.58
CA TYR A 300 6.45 2.13 1.09
C TYR A 300 6.43 3.25 0.06
N ILE A 301 5.53 4.21 0.28
CA ILE A 301 5.46 5.47 -0.44
C ILE A 301 5.28 6.60 0.56
N ARG A 302 5.97 7.71 0.31
CA ARG A 302 5.66 8.98 0.96
C ARG A 302 4.71 9.76 0.09
N LEU A 303 3.48 9.95 0.55
CA LEU A 303 2.43 10.68 -0.16
C LEU A 303 2.30 12.08 0.41
N ALA A 304 2.19 13.12 -0.41
CA ALA A 304 2.02 14.48 0.09
C ALA A 304 0.80 14.59 1.04
N ARG A 305 1.04 15.21 2.20
CA ARG A 305 0.05 15.48 3.24
C ARG A 305 -0.28 16.96 3.28
N ASN A 306 -1.49 17.29 3.75
CA ASN A 306 -2.02 18.65 3.83
C ASN A 306 -1.99 19.35 2.46
N ARG A 307 -2.31 18.58 1.43
CA ARG A 307 -2.25 19.01 0.03
C ARG A 307 -3.51 18.60 -0.70
N ASN A 308 -4.62 19.12 -0.19
CA ASN A 308 -5.97 18.95 -0.73
C ASN A 308 -6.42 17.47 -0.78
N ASN A 309 -6.14 16.71 0.29
CA ASN A 309 -6.48 15.29 0.39
C ASN A 309 -5.97 14.50 -0.82
N MET A 310 -4.65 14.59 -1.05
CA MET A 310 -3.95 14.00 -2.18
C MET A 310 -4.38 12.55 -2.38
N CYS A 311 -4.91 12.26 -3.57
CA CYS A 311 -5.41 10.96 -3.99
C CYS A 311 -6.42 10.31 -3.04
N GLY A 312 -7.15 11.12 -2.26
CA GLY A 312 -8.23 10.65 -1.40
C GLY A 312 -7.78 9.93 -0.13
N ILE A 313 -6.52 10.06 0.30
CA ILE A 313 -5.98 9.31 1.44
C ILE A 313 -6.78 9.48 2.75
N ALA A 314 -7.45 10.62 2.94
CA ALA A 314 -8.34 10.90 4.07
C ALA A 314 -9.84 10.74 3.75
N SER A 315 -10.20 10.33 2.53
CA SER A 315 -11.59 10.11 2.08
C SER A 315 -12.17 8.80 2.57
N TRP A 316 -11.32 7.86 2.98
CA TRP A 316 -11.72 6.57 3.49
C TRP A 316 -10.61 6.00 4.37
N ALA A 317 -10.76 6.19 5.67
CA ALA A 317 -9.80 5.70 6.65
C ALA A 317 -10.50 5.00 7.81
N SER A 318 -9.86 3.98 8.37
CA SER A 318 -10.37 3.26 9.53
C SER A 318 -9.27 2.64 10.37
N VAL A 319 -9.54 2.50 11.67
CA VAL A 319 -8.66 1.81 12.63
C VAL A 319 -9.52 0.86 13.48
N PRO A 320 -9.25 -0.46 13.47
CA PRO A 320 -9.98 -1.39 14.31
C PRO A 320 -9.56 -1.29 15.78
N MET A 321 -10.49 -1.55 16.69
CA MET A 321 -10.21 -1.78 18.10
C MET A 321 -10.03 -3.28 18.31
N VAL A 322 -8.83 -3.70 18.68
CA VAL A 322 -8.46 -5.13 18.67
C VAL A 322 -8.24 -5.66 20.09
N LYS A 323 -8.81 -6.84 20.36
CA LYS A 323 -8.56 -7.65 21.56
C LYS A 323 -8.17 -9.08 21.17
N ARG A 324 -7.68 -9.87 22.14
CA ARG A 324 -7.55 -11.32 21.95
C ARG A 324 -8.91 -11.93 21.65
N PHE A 325 -8.95 -12.85 20.70
CA PHE A 325 -10.09 -13.76 20.53
C PHE A 325 -10.04 -14.79 21.68
N PRO A 326 -11.16 -15.03 22.38
CA PRO A 326 -11.20 -15.86 23.58
C PRO A 326 -11.06 -17.35 23.31
#